data_AF-A0A1W9WG32-F1
#
_entry.id   AF-A0A1W9WG32-F1
#
_cell.length_a   1.000
_cell.length_b   1.000
_cell.length_c   1.000
_cell.angle_alpha   90.00
_cell.angle_beta   90.00
_cell.angle_gamma   90.00
#
_symmetry.space_group_name_H-M   'P 1'
#
loop_
_entity.id
_entity.type
_entity.pdbx_description
1 polymer ?
#
loop_
_entity_poly.entity_id
_entity_poly.type
_entity_poly.pdbx_seq_one_letter_code
_entity_poly.pdbx_strand_id
1 'polypeptide(L)'
;MNIKLFEYSKTKKKKGTGKFTDYLFIFVCLILLFLIGYNEDEEEYNMEEVAKLEESLIVWNTEKAKYNEIVERQYNEFDRDGTTDSWSENKKEELGTHQEGAELKLIDTLYRECKNMLLTTNPSKNYIDLSFNENGILQTCTYSHKDCADDCSSGVRIDTIEFLEEKSP
;
A
#
# COMPACT_ATOMS: atom_id res chain seq x y z
N MET A 1 10.33 -9.61 -1.06
CA MET A 1 11.03 -8.56 -0.30
C MET A 1 10.33 -8.43 1.04
N ASN A 2 11.00 -8.75 2.14
CA ASN A 2 10.41 -8.68 3.47
C ASN A 2 10.58 -7.25 4.01
N ILE A 3 9.56 -6.41 3.87
CA ILE A 3 9.54 -5.09 4.50
C ILE A 3 9.03 -5.27 5.94
N LYS A 4 9.89 -5.10 6.94
CA LYS A 4 9.49 -4.99 8.35
C LYS A 4 9.28 -3.52 8.69
N LEU A 5 8.03 -3.13 8.88
CA LEU A 5 7.64 -1.84 9.45
C LEU A 5 7.51 -2.00 10.97
N PHE A 6 7.86 -0.96 11.72
CA PHE A 6 7.83 -0.97 13.18
C PHE A 6 7.05 0.27 13.67
N GLU A 7 6.22 0.13 14.71
CA GLU A 7 5.42 1.24 15.26
C GLU A 7 5.37 1.24 16.80
N TYR A 8 5.24 2.41 17.42
CA TYR A 8 5.22 2.67 18.87
C TYR A 8 3.88 3.36 19.26
N SER A 9 3.10 2.77 20.19
CA SER A 9 1.78 3.25 20.68
C SER A 9 1.65 3.52 22.20
N LYS A 10 1.38 4.78 22.58
CA LYS A 10 0.88 5.16 23.92
C LYS A 10 -0.45 5.88 23.82
N THR A 11 -1.55 5.19 24.14
CA THR A 11 -2.89 5.78 24.18
C THR A 11 -3.22 6.36 25.55
N LYS A 12 -3.65 7.64 25.60
CA LYS A 12 -4.58 8.11 26.64
C LYS A 12 -5.98 8.20 26.02
N LYS A 13 -6.91 7.40 26.55
CA LYS A 13 -8.34 7.44 26.23
C LYS A 13 -8.89 8.88 26.34
N LYS A 14 -9.55 9.35 25.29
CA LYS A 14 -10.65 10.32 25.41
C LYS A 14 -11.87 9.80 24.64
N LYS A 15 -12.98 9.67 25.37
CA LYS A 15 -14.33 9.47 24.83
C LYS A 15 -14.70 10.67 23.96
N GLY A 16 -15.22 10.43 22.78
CA GLY A 16 -15.82 11.45 21.93
C GLY A 16 -16.70 10.81 20.86
N THR A 17 -18.00 10.75 21.14
CA THR A 17 -19.04 10.42 20.16
C THR A 17 -19.23 11.61 19.22
N GLY A 18 -18.96 11.45 17.93
CA GLY A 18 -19.15 12.51 16.94
C GLY A 18 -19.21 11.94 15.52
N LYS A 19 -20.38 12.10 14.89
CA LYS A 19 -20.72 11.68 13.52
C LYS A 19 -19.71 12.28 12.53
N PHE A 20 -18.76 11.47 12.04
CA PHE A 20 -17.79 11.86 11.02
C PHE A 20 -18.09 11.24 9.64
N THR A 21 -19.07 10.34 9.57
CA THR A 21 -19.41 9.52 8.39
C THR A 21 -20.23 10.25 7.33
N ASP A 22 -20.86 11.39 7.66
CA ASP A 22 -21.85 11.99 6.76
C ASP A 22 -21.26 13.06 5.83
N TYR A 23 -20.10 13.64 6.17
CA TYR A 23 -19.49 14.72 5.37
C TYR A 23 -18.48 14.21 4.32
N LEU A 24 -17.83 13.08 4.56
CA LEU A 24 -16.86 12.51 3.64
C LEU A 24 -17.55 11.94 2.38
N PHE A 25 -18.72 11.34 2.55
CA PHE A 25 -19.54 10.80 1.44
C PHE A 25 -20.05 11.90 0.50
N ILE A 26 -20.40 13.08 1.03
CA ILE A 26 -20.91 14.20 0.23
C ILE A 26 -19.78 14.89 -0.56
N PHE A 27 -18.58 14.98 0.02
CA PHE A 27 -17.43 15.60 -0.65
C PHE A 27 -16.88 14.72 -1.79
N VAL A 28 -16.85 13.40 -1.60
CA VAL A 28 -16.48 12.43 -2.63
C VAL A 28 -17.52 12.41 -3.76
N CYS A 29 -18.82 12.43 -3.44
CA CYS A 29 -19.90 12.53 -4.45
C CYS A 29 -19.87 13.84 -5.26
N LEU A 30 -19.53 14.97 -4.66
CA LEU A 30 -19.45 16.26 -5.37
C LEU A 30 -18.24 16.34 -6.31
N ILE A 31 -17.11 15.71 -5.94
CA ILE A 31 -15.94 15.58 -6.83
C ILE A 31 -16.24 14.60 -7.98
N LEU A 32 -16.96 13.52 -7.71
CA LEU A 32 -17.47 12.60 -8.74
C LEU A 32 -18.43 13.30 -9.69
N LEU A 33 -19.39 14.10 -9.21
CA LEU A 33 -20.33 14.84 -10.06
C LEU A 33 -19.67 15.95 -10.91
N PHE A 34 -18.57 16.53 -10.45
CA PHE A 34 -17.82 17.54 -11.23
C PHE A 34 -16.92 16.90 -12.31
N LEU A 35 -16.58 15.61 -12.18
CA LEU A 35 -15.79 14.86 -13.16
C LEU A 35 -16.64 14.13 -14.22
N ILE A 36 -17.95 13.90 -13.96
CA ILE A 36 -18.89 13.30 -14.94
C ILE A 36 -19.30 14.31 -16.04
N GLY A 37 -18.63 15.44 -16.14
CA GLY A 37 -18.72 16.34 -17.29
C GLY A 37 -17.86 15.90 -18.49
N TYR A 38 -17.64 14.61 -18.77
CA TYR A 38 -16.87 14.18 -19.96
C TYR A 38 -17.31 12.78 -20.48
N ASN A 39 -17.78 12.79 -21.74
CA ASN A 39 -17.92 11.74 -22.76
C ASN A 39 -18.30 10.30 -22.39
N GLU A 40 -19.41 9.86 -23.01
CA GLU A 40 -19.80 8.47 -23.25
C GLU A 40 -18.80 7.77 -24.17
N ASP A 41 -17.67 7.31 -23.65
CA ASP A 41 -16.90 6.23 -24.26
C ASP A 41 -16.42 5.33 -23.12
N GLU A 42 -16.72 4.03 -23.22
CA GLU A 42 -16.49 3.01 -22.20
C GLU A 42 -15.01 2.87 -21.78
N GLU A 43 -14.56 3.70 -20.85
CA GLU A 43 -13.46 3.34 -19.96
C GLU A 43 -14.08 2.90 -18.64
N GLU A 44 -14.18 1.59 -18.45
CA GLU A 44 -14.53 0.96 -17.18
C GLU A 44 -13.43 1.27 -16.17
N TYR A 45 -13.47 2.47 -15.61
CA TYR A 45 -12.48 2.92 -14.63
C TYR A 45 -12.62 2.09 -13.36
N ASN A 46 -11.47 1.72 -12.79
CA ASN A 46 -11.34 0.99 -11.51
C ASN A 46 -11.75 1.84 -10.29
N MET A 47 -12.75 2.72 -10.42
CA MET A 47 -13.14 3.69 -9.37
C MET A 47 -13.58 3.01 -8.08
N GLU A 48 -14.21 1.83 -8.15
CA GLU A 48 -14.57 1.06 -6.96
C GLU A 48 -13.32 0.54 -6.23
N GLU A 49 -12.31 0.09 -6.96
CA GLU A 49 -11.03 -0.37 -6.41
C GLU A 49 -10.24 0.79 -5.81
N VAL A 50 -10.25 1.96 -6.46
CA VAL A 50 -9.66 3.19 -5.94
C VAL A 50 -10.34 3.62 -4.65
N ALA A 51 -11.67 3.53 -4.55
CA ALA A 51 -12.39 3.84 -3.33
C ALA A 51 -11.99 2.89 -2.18
N LYS A 52 -11.90 1.58 -2.43
CA LYS A 52 -11.41 0.60 -1.44
C LYS A 52 -9.99 0.90 -0.97
N LEU A 53 -9.11 1.32 -1.88
CA LEU A 53 -7.74 1.72 -1.55
C LEU A 53 -7.70 2.98 -0.66
N GLU A 54 -8.57 3.96 -0.91
CA GLU A 54 -8.68 5.16 -0.07
C GLU A 54 -9.22 4.83 1.33
N GLU A 55 -10.22 3.97 1.44
CA GLU A 55 -10.72 3.48 2.73
C GLU A 55 -9.62 2.75 3.51
N SER A 56 -8.87 1.89 2.84
CA SER A 56 -7.72 1.17 3.41
C SER A 56 -6.63 2.14 3.91
N LEU A 57 -6.32 3.18 3.15
CA LEU A 57 -5.36 4.22 3.57
C LEU A 57 -5.87 5.03 4.77
N ILE A 58 -7.18 5.27 4.87
CA ILE A 58 -7.79 5.91 6.04
C ILE A 58 -7.67 5.00 7.27
N VAL A 59 -7.98 3.70 7.16
CA VAL A 59 -7.83 2.72 8.25
C VAL A 59 -6.37 2.68 8.73
N TRP A 60 -5.43 2.61 7.79
CA TRP A 60 -3.99 2.72 8.07
C TRP A 60 -3.67 3.97 8.90
N ASN A 61 -4.11 5.14 8.45
CA ASN A 61 -3.78 6.43 9.09
C ASN A 61 -4.55 6.75 10.38
N THR A 62 -5.71 6.12 10.63
CA THR A 62 -6.60 6.51 11.75
C THR A 62 -6.57 5.56 12.93
N GLU A 63 -6.37 4.25 12.69
CA GLU A 63 -6.44 3.24 13.74
C GLU A 63 -5.10 2.62 14.10
N LYS A 64 -4.12 2.70 13.18
CA LYS A 64 -2.90 1.92 13.28
C LYS A 64 -1.62 2.77 13.21
N ALA A 65 -1.51 3.71 12.28
CA ALA A 65 -0.29 4.46 12.00
C ALA A 65 -0.29 5.90 12.54
N LYS A 66 0.53 6.14 13.56
CA LYS A 66 0.90 7.44 14.11
C LYS A 66 2.26 7.91 13.59
N TYR A 67 3.11 7.00 13.11
CA TYR A 67 4.42 7.30 12.53
C TYR A 67 4.74 6.37 11.35
N ASN A 68 4.83 6.94 10.16
CA ASN A 68 5.24 6.24 8.95
C ASN A 68 6.76 6.43 8.74
N GLU A 69 7.56 5.60 9.41
CA GLU A 69 9.02 5.60 9.31
C GLU A 69 9.53 4.19 9.02
N ILE A 70 10.60 4.10 8.23
CA ILE A 70 11.33 2.86 7.98
C ILE A 70 12.51 2.84 8.93
N VAL A 71 12.64 1.78 9.69
CA VAL A 71 13.70 1.63 10.71
C VAL A 71 14.66 0.48 10.41
N GLU A 72 14.27 -0.43 9.52
CA GLU A 72 15.08 -1.57 9.11
C GLU A 72 14.76 -1.97 7.67
N ARG A 73 15.77 -2.43 6.94
CA ARG A 73 15.63 -3.14 5.66
C ARG A 73 16.49 -4.39 5.66
N GLN A 74 15.95 -5.49 5.17
CA GLN A 74 16.65 -6.77 5.03
C GLN A 74 16.57 -7.25 3.58
N TYR A 75 17.70 -7.70 3.05
CA TYR A 75 17.82 -8.29 1.73
C TYR A 75 18.37 -9.70 1.83
N ASN A 76 17.82 -10.58 1.02
CA ASN A 76 18.32 -11.93 0.83
C ASN A 76 18.15 -12.30 -0.64
N GLU A 77 19.23 -12.79 -1.24
CA GLU A 77 19.26 -13.38 -2.56
C GLU A 77 19.36 -14.90 -2.43
N PHE A 78 18.65 -15.63 -3.29
CA PHE A 78 18.60 -17.08 -3.22
C PHE A 78 18.83 -17.69 -4.60
N ASP A 79 19.55 -18.80 -4.64
CA ASP A 79 19.66 -19.69 -5.79
C ASP A 79 19.11 -21.09 -5.45
N ARG A 80 19.47 -22.09 -6.27
CA ARG A 80 19.04 -23.48 -6.05
C ARG A 80 19.70 -24.13 -4.84
N ASP A 81 20.85 -23.63 -4.41
CA ASP A 81 21.71 -24.19 -3.36
C ASP A 81 21.55 -23.45 -2.01
N GLY A 82 20.93 -22.26 -2.02
CA GLY A 82 20.52 -21.54 -0.81
C GLY A 82 20.64 -20.03 -0.94
N THR A 83 20.89 -19.34 0.18
CA THR A 83 21.16 -17.90 0.18
C THR A 83 22.53 -17.62 -0.41
N THR A 84 22.60 -16.82 -1.46
CA THR A 84 23.86 -16.43 -2.14
C THR A 84 24.41 -15.11 -1.62
N ASP A 85 23.53 -14.18 -1.25
CA ASP A 85 23.89 -12.90 -0.67
C ASP A 85 22.81 -12.43 0.32
N SER A 86 23.23 -11.66 1.32
CA SER A 86 22.32 -11.08 2.31
C SER A 86 22.94 -9.90 3.02
N TRP A 87 22.15 -8.87 3.29
CA TRP A 87 22.56 -7.73 4.10
C TRP A 87 21.37 -7.13 4.84
N SER A 88 21.68 -6.28 5.82
CA SER A 88 20.68 -5.56 6.62
C SER A 88 21.10 -4.12 6.85
N GLU A 89 20.15 -3.20 6.74
CA GLU A 89 20.30 -1.80 7.12
C GLU A 89 19.47 -1.58 8.38
N ASN A 90 20.13 -1.39 9.52
CA ASN A 90 19.46 -1.29 10.83
C ASN A 90 19.77 0.02 11.57
N LYS A 91 20.65 0.86 11.01
CA LYS A 91 20.87 2.23 11.46
C LYS A 91 20.24 3.20 10.49
N LYS A 92 19.74 4.31 11.00
CA LYS A 92 19.07 5.33 10.22
C LYS A 92 19.93 5.88 9.08
N GLU A 93 21.24 5.97 9.29
CA GLU A 93 22.21 6.47 8.31
C GLU A 93 22.54 5.45 7.21
N GLU A 94 22.22 4.17 7.43
CA GLU A 94 22.47 3.08 6.49
C GLU A 94 21.26 2.78 5.60
N LEU A 95 20.07 3.26 5.96
CA LEU A 95 18.83 2.98 5.22
C LEU A 95 18.89 3.52 3.79
N GLY A 96 18.65 2.63 2.83
CA GLY A 96 18.65 2.94 1.40
C GLY A 96 20.04 3.14 0.80
N THR A 97 21.11 2.70 1.47
CA THR A 97 22.47 2.81 0.95
C THR A 97 22.81 1.69 -0.04
N HIS A 98 22.23 0.50 0.16
CA HIS A 98 22.34 -0.63 -0.78
C HIS A 98 21.39 -0.46 -1.97
N GLN A 99 21.92 -0.72 -3.17
CA GLN A 99 21.20 -0.55 -4.45
C GLN A 99 20.47 -1.82 -4.87
N GLU A 100 20.85 -2.97 -4.31
CA GLU A 100 20.23 -4.27 -4.54
C GLU A 100 18.84 -4.33 -3.92
N GLY A 101 17.97 -5.19 -4.49
CA GLY A 101 16.59 -5.33 -4.06
C GLY A 101 15.70 -4.13 -4.43
N ALA A 102 14.48 -4.12 -3.91
CA ALA A 102 13.54 -3.03 -4.21
C ALA A 102 13.82 -1.79 -3.35
N GLU A 103 13.56 -0.63 -3.93
CA GLU A 103 13.73 0.68 -3.29
C GLU A 103 12.98 0.76 -1.95
N LEU A 104 13.60 1.43 -0.99
CA LEU A 104 13.03 1.68 0.32
C LEU A 104 11.89 2.69 0.21
N LYS A 105 10.64 2.23 0.36
CA LYS A 105 9.43 3.05 0.19
C LYS A 105 8.56 3.00 1.44
N LEU A 106 8.06 4.18 1.81
CA LEU A 106 7.03 4.32 2.85
C LEU A 106 5.73 3.68 2.38
N ILE A 107 4.92 3.21 3.33
CA ILE A 107 3.62 2.60 3.03
C ILE A 107 2.72 3.57 2.24
N ASP A 108 2.64 4.86 2.62
CA ASP A 108 1.87 5.88 1.89
C ASP A 108 2.32 6.03 0.42
N THR A 109 3.62 5.84 0.16
CA THR A 109 4.15 5.82 -1.21
C THR A 109 3.64 4.61 -1.96
N LEU A 110 3.62 3.43 -1.33
CA LEU A 110 3.06 2.21 -1.93
C LEU A 110 1.57 2.34 -2.26
N TYR A 111 0.77 2.94 -1.36
CA TYR A 111 -0.65 3.22 -1.64
C TYR A 111 -0.83 4.20 -2.81
N ARG A 112 0.01 5.23 -2.89
CA ARG A 112 -0.04 6.20 -4.00
C ARG A 112 0.33 5.57 -5.34
N GLU A 113 1.36 4.72 -5.35
CA GLU A 113 1.77 3.98 -6.54
C GLU A 113 0.66 3.02 -6.98
N CYS A 114 0.04 2.32 -6.05
CA CYS A 114 -1.12 1.48 -6.31
C CYS A 114 -2.28 2.28 -6.92
N LYS A 115 -2.64 3.44 -6.34
CA LYS A 115 -3.69 4.31 -6.87
C LYS A 115 -3.40 4.74 -8.31
N ASN A 116 -2.18 5.21 -8.56
CA ASN A 116 -1.77 5.63 -9.89
C ASN A 116 -1.83 4.47 -10.89
N MET A 117 -1.42 3.26 -10.48
CA MET A 117 -1.52 2.05 -11.29
C MET A 117 -2.98 1.75 -11.66
N LEU A 118 -3.89 1.75 -10.69
CA LEU A 118 -5.32 1.48 -10.92
C LEU A 118 -5.96 2.51 -11.87
N LEU A 119 -5.52 3.77 -11.82
CA LEU A 119 -6.03 4.85 -12.66
C LEU A 119 -5.46 4.85 -14.08
N THR A 120 -4.32 4.22 -14.32
CA THR A 120 -3.59 4.30 -15.60
C THR A 120 -3.53 2.97 -16.34
N THR A 121 -3.78 1.86 -15.67
CA THR A 121 -3.74 0.52 -16.25
C THR A 121 -5.05 0.24 -16.98
N ASN A 122 -4.95 -0.15 -18.25
CA ASN A 122 -6.11 -0.52 -19.05
C ASN A 122 -6.58 -1.96 -18.71
N PRO A 123 -7.78 -2.16 -18.14
CA PRO A 123 -8.28 -3.47 -17.73
C PRO A 123 -8.66 -4.38 -18.92
N SER A 124 -8.89 -3.82 -20.11
CA SER A 124 -9.12 -4.63 -21.32
C SER A 124 -7.86 -5.39 -21.75
N LYS A 125 -6.67 -4.86 -21.45
CA LYS A 125 -5.36 -5.43 -21.84
C LYS A 125 -4.61 -6.10 -20.71
N ASN A 126 -4.99 -5.85 -19.47
CA ASN A 126 -4.27 -6.35 -18.29
C ASN A 126 -5.21 -7.08 -17.33
N TYR A 127 -4.67 -8.05 -16.62
CA TYR A 127 -5.24 -8.54 -15.37
C TYR A 127 -4.77 -7.63 -14.25
N ILE A 128 -5.68 -7.22 -13.38
CA ILE A 128 -5.38 -6.40 -12.19
C ILE A 128 -5.70 -7.28 -10.97
N ASP A 129 -4.80 -7.31 -10.00
CA ASP A 129 -4.96 -8.00 -8.73
C ASP A 129 -4.80 -6.99 -7.58
N LEU A 130 -5.92 -6.72 -6.90
CA LEU A 130 -6.00 -5.87 -5.72
C LEU A 130 -6.58 -6.68 -4.56
N SER A 131 -5.80 -6.79 -3.48
CA SER A 131 -6.26 -7.48 -2.27
C SER A 131 -5.76 -6.80 -1.00
N PHE A 132 -6.51 -7.04 0.07
CA PHE A 132 -6.27 -6.50 1.41
C PHE A 132 -6.31 -7.64 2.41
N ASN A 133 -5.58 -7.51 3.52
CA ASN A 133 -5.67 -8.45 4.63
C ASN A 133 -6.98 -8.28 5.41
N GLU A 134 -7.20 -9.13 6.41
CA GLU A 134 -8.37 -9.09 7.30
C GLU A 134 -8.56 -7.77 8.06
N ASN A 135 -7.50 -6.97 8.21
CA ASN A 135 -7.53 -5.65 8.84
C ASN A 135 -7.74 -4.52 7.82
N GLY A 136 -8.04 -4.86 6.57
CA GLY A 136 -8.25 -3.89 5.49
C GLY A 136 -6.98 -3.18 5.05
N ILE A 137 -5.79 -3.75 5.26
CA ILE A 137 -4.50 -3.19 4.83
C ILE A 137 -4.06 -3.84 3.52
N LEU A 138 -3.57 -3.04 2.59
CA LEU A 138 -3.10 -3.48 1.28
C LEU A 138 -2.14 -4.69 1.38
N GLN A 139 -2.44 -5.76 0.64
CA GLN A 139 -1.59 -6.94 0.47
C GLN A 139 -1.01 -7.01 -0.94
N THR A 140 -1.86 -6.87 -1.96
CA THR A 140 -1.41 -6.95 -3.35
C THR A 140 -2.05 -5.81 -4.13
N CYS A 141 -1.26 -5.18 -4.99
CA CYS A 141 -1.70 -4.24 -6.01
C CYS A 141 -0.80 -4.40 -7.23
N THR A 142 -1.17 -5.32 -8.11
CA THR A 142 -0.35 -5.66 -9.28
C THR A 142 -1.19 -5.72 -10.54
N TYR A 143 -0.52 -5.60 -11.68
CA TYR A 143 -1.11 -5.89 -12.97
C TYR A 143 -0.17 -6.73 -13.82
N SER A 144 -0.74 -7.50 -14.75
CA SER A 144 0.00 -8.25 -15.76
C SER A 144 -0.71 -8.15 -17.11
N HIS A 145 0.05 -8.07 -18.19
CA HIS A 145 -0.53 -8.04 -19.53
C HIS A 145 -1.22 -9.39 -19.83
N LYS A 146 -2.37 -9.39 -20.50
CA LYS A 146 -3.14 -10.63 -20.77
C LYS A 146 -2.40 -11.61 -21.68
N ASP A 147 -1.55 -11.09 -22.56
CA ASP A 147 -0.70 -11.89 -23.45
C ASP A 147 0.65 -12.26 -22.83
N CYS A 148 0.83 -12.00 -21.54
CA CYS A 148 2.04 -12.39 -20.86
C CYS A 148 2.04 -13.89 -20.51
N ALA A 149 3.21 -14.51 -20.64
CA ALA A 149 3.47 -15.87 -20.16
C ALA A 149 3.81 -15.86 -18.65
N ASP A 150 5.03 -16.27 -18.29
CA ASP A 150 5.45 -16.42 -16.88
C ASP A 150 6.10 -15.13 -16.34
N ASP A 151 5.90 -14.86 -15.03
CA ASP A 151 6.63 -13.90 -14.20
C ASP A 151 6.70 -12.43 -14.68
N CYS A 152 5.56 -11.82 -15.01
CA CYS A 152 5.50 -10.44 -15.51
C CYS A 152 4.60 -9.49 -14.74
N SER A 153 4.09 -9.91 -13.58
CA SER A 153 3.30 -9.02 -12.74
C SER A 153 4.15 -7.85 -12.26
N SER A 154 3.64 -6.64 -12.41
CA SER A 154 4.26 -5.40 -11.95
C SER A 154 3.39 -4.74 -10.89
N GLY A 155 4.01 -4.24 -9.83
CA GLY A 155 3.29 -3.50 -8.79
C GLY A 155 3.82 -3.77 -7.39
N VAL A 156 2.93 -3.67 -6.41
CA VAL A 156 3.24 -3.79 -4.98
C VAL A 156 2.69 -5.10 -4.45
N ARG A 157 3.53 -5.83 -3.69
CA ARG A 157 3.10 -6.94 -2.86
C ARG A 157 3.70 -6.78 -1.47
N ILE A 158 2.86 -6.87 -0.46
CA ILE A 158 3.20 -6.74 0.95
C ILE A 158 2.90 -8.08 1.62
N ASP A 159 3.95 -8.83 1.93
CA ASP A 159 3.82 -10.17 2.50
C ASP A 159 3.45 -10.11 4.00
N THR A 160 4.04 -9.19 4.76
CA THR A 160 3.77 -9.05 6.19
C THR A 160 3.91 -7.60 6.63
N ILE A 161 2.99 -7.16 7.48
CA ILE A 161 3.09 -5.90 8.22
C ILE A 161 3.03 -6.28 9.69
N GLU A 162 4.10 -5.97 10.41
CA GLU A 162 4.14 -6.14 11.85
C GLU A 162 3.89 -4.78 12.51
N PHE A 163 2.96 -4.75 13.46
CA PHE A 163 2.82 -3.62 14.35
C PHE A 163 3.62 -3.95 15.60
N LEU A 164 4.63 -3.17 15.96
CA LEU A 164 5.20 -3.37 17.28
C LEU A 164 4.26 -2.79 18.34
N GLU A 165 4.29 -3.43 19.48
CA GLU A 165 3.77 -2.83 20.71
C GLU A 165 4.90 -2.06 21.39
N GLU A 166 4.62 -0.91 22.02
CA GLU A 166 5.61 -0.31 22.90
C GLU A 166 5.90 -1.28 24.04
N LYS A 167 7.19 -1.47 24.35
CA LYS A 167 7.54 -1.93 25.68
C LYS A 167 7.14 -0.83 26.67
N SER A 168 6.13 -1.12 27.49
CA SER A 168 5.80 -0.26 28.64
C SER A 168 7.07 -0.06 29.47
N PRO A 169 7.41 1.20 29.83
CA PRO A 169 8.52 1.47 30.75
C PRO A 169 8.26 0.87 32.13
#